data_AF-A0A097IYA6-F1
#
_entry.id   AF-A0A097IYA6-F1
#
_cell.length_a   1.000
_cell.length_b   1.000
_cell.length_c   1.000
_cell.angle_alpha   90.00
_cell.angle_beta   90.00
_cell.angle_gamma   90.00
#
_symmetry.space_group_name_H-M   'P 1'
#
loop_
_entity.id
_entity.type
_entity.pdbx_description
1 polymer ?
#
loop_
_entity_poly.entity_id
_entity_poly.type
_entity_poly.pdbx_seq_one_letter_code
_entity_poly.pdbx_strand_id
1 'polypeptide(L)' 'MMKTGDKVLISPDLTRLPEWITGTVIMVENNPFVGIVISAETEDKDVFFGQEDLFKPQNTSVKS' A
#
# COMPACT_ATOMS: atom_id res chain seq x y z
N MET A 1 8.44 6.17 -6.07
CA MET A 1 8.35 6.20 -4.59
C MET A 1 6.93 6.54 -4.21
N MET A 2 6.32 5.72 -3.37
CA MET A 2 4.98 5.97 -2.84
C MET A 2 5.01 7.13 -1.83
N LYS A 3 3.90 7.85 -1.73
CA LYS A 3 3.67 8.91 -0.73
C LYS A 3 2.25 8.84 -0.19
N THR A 4 2.01 9.49 0.95
CA THR A 4 0.66 9.66 1.50
C THR A 4 -0.29 10.23 0.44
N GLY A 5 -1.45 9.61 0.31
CA GLY A 5 -2.48 9.92 -0.69
C GLY A 5 -2.43 9.07 -1.96
N ASP A 6 -1.33 8.36 -2.23
CA ASP A 6 -1.25 7.48 -3.39
C ASP A 6 -2.20 6.28 -3.25
N LYS A 7 -2.82 5.87 -4.36
CA LYS A 7 -3.57 4.62 -4.45
C LYS A 7 -2.62 3.46 -4.71
N VAL A 8 -2.77 2.39 -3.94
CA VAL A 8 -1.92 1.21 -4.00
C VAL A 8 -2.76 -0.06 -3.98
N LEU A 9 -2.20 -1.12 -4.55
CA LEU A 9 -2.65 -2.48 -4.36
C LEU A 9 -1.85 -3.09 -3.19
N ILE A 10 -2.55 -3.73 -2.26
CA ILE A 10 -1.99 -4.37 -1.06
C ILE A 10 -1.92 -5.89 -1.30
N SER A 11 -0.76 -6.49 -1.02
CA SER A 11 -0.49 -7.90 -1.32
C SER A 11 -1.44 -8.88 -0.60
N PRO A 12 -1.90 -9.95 -1.30
CA PRO A 12 -2.50 -11.16 -0.70
C PRO A 12 -1.74 -11.71 0.51
N ASP A 13 -0.40 -11.64 0.48
CA ASP A 13 0.44 -12.15 1.58
C ASP A 13 0.26 -11.34 2.87
N LEU A 14 -0.11 -10.07 2.75
CA LEU A 14 -0.36 -9.17 3.88
C LEU A 14 -1.82 -9.22 4.32
N THR A 15 -2.75 -9.28 3.37
CA THR A 15 -4.20 -9.22 3.63
C THR A 15 -4.81 -10.58 3.96
N ARG A 16 -4.13 -11.67 3.58
CA ARG A 16 -4.63 -13.06 3.60
C ARG A 16 -5.88 -13.26 2.74
N LEU A 17 -6.10 -12.39 1.77
CA LEU A 17 -7.14 -12.51 0.76
C LEU A 17 -6.54 -13.09 -0.53
N PRO A 18 -7.34 -13.75 -1.39
CA PRO A 18 -6.81 -14.34 -2.62
C PRO A 18 -6.34 -13.29 -3.64
N GLU A 19 -6.87 -12.08 -3.57
CA GLU A 19 -6.64 -11.01 -4.53
C GLU A 19 -5.91 -9.83 -3.90
N TRP A 20 -5.23 -9.06 -4.76
CA TRP A 20 -4.71 -7.76 -4.38
C TRP A 20 -5.88 -6.80 -4.16
N ILE A 21 -5.91 -6.11 -3.03
CA ILE A 21 -6.98 -5.16 -2.71
C ILE A 21 -6.48 -3.72 -2.77
N THR A 22 -7.39 -2.79 -3.02
CA THR A 22 -7.07 -1.37 -3.09
C THR A 22 -6.96 -0.74 -1.71
N GLY A 23 -5.94 0.09 -1.51
CA GLY A 23 -5.79 0.97 -0.37
C GLY A 23 -5.29 2.35 -0.76
N THR A 24 -5.33 3.26 0.21
CA THR A 24 -4.74 4.61 0.09
C THR A 24 -3.60 4.71 1.09
N VAL A 25 -2.42 5.10 0.65
CA VAL A 25 -1.28 5.30 1.55
C VAL A 25 -1.60 6.41 2.55
N ILE A 26 -1.52 6.10 3.84
CA ILE A 26 -1.72 7.06 4.93
C ILE A 26 -0.39 7.46 5.59
N MET A 27 0.62 6.60 5.52
CA MET A 27 1.94 6.85 6.12
C MET A 27 3.04 6.15 5.33
N VAL A 28 4.19 6.80 5.27
CA VAL A 28 5.46 6.26 4.74
C VAL A 28 6.53 6.48 5.80
N GLU A 29 7.07 5.40 6.35
CA GLU A 29 8.10 5.42 7.38
C GLU A 29 9.41 4.86 6.80
N ASN A 30 10.54 5.50 7.12
CA ASN A 30 11.86 4.94 6.84
C ASN A 30 12.40 4.25 8.11
N ASN A 31 12.18 2.95 8.22
CA ASN A 31 12.59 2.17 9.37
C ASN A 31 14.06 1.74 9.24
N PRO A 32 14.90 1.94 10.27
CA PRO A 32 16.34 1.68 10.17
C PRO A 32 16.71 0.19 10.05
N PHE A 33 15.77 -0.73 10.31
CA PHE A 33 16.04 -2.18 10.26
C PHE A 33 15.49 -2.84 9.00
N VAL A 34 14.27 -2.46 8.61
CA VAL A 34 13.53 -3.13 7.52
C VAL A 34 13.36 -2.27 6.26
N GLY A 35 13.86 -1.04 6.27
CA GLY A 35 13.74 -0.09 5.15
C GLY A 35 12.39 0.63 5.14
N ILE A 36 11.86 0.91 3.95
CA ILE A 36 10.61 1.66 3.79
C ILE A 36 9.43 0.79 4.21
N VAL A 37 8.63 1.30 5.14
CA VAL A 37 7.36 0.73 5.59
C VAL A 37 6.21 1.62 5.12
N ILE A 38 5.21 1.02 4.50
CA ILE A 38 4.01 1.69 3.99
C ILE A 38 2.84 1.28 4.89
N SER A 39 2.03 2.26 5.29
CA SER A 39 0.70 2.00 5.85
C SER A 39 -0.36 2.47 4.87
N ALA A 40 -1.34 1.61 4.58
CA ALA A 40 -2.45 1.92 3.68
C ALA A 40 -3.80 1.55 4.31
N GLU A 41 -4.80 2.41 4.08
CA GLU A 41 -6.19 2.22 4.54
C GLU A 41 -7.08 1.81 3.36
N THR A 42 -7.89 0.77 3.54
CA THR A 42 -8.92 0.33 2.58
C THR A 42 -10.18 1.20 2.68
N GLU A 43 -11.11 1.05 1.73
CA GLU A 43 -12.40 1.76 1.80
C GLU A 43 -13.22 1.34 3.03
N ASP A 44 -13.08 0.09 3.47
CA ASP A 44 -13.73 -0.48 4.65
C ASP A 44 -13.06 -0.11 5.98
N LYS A 45 -12.05 0.78 5.95
CA LYS A 45 -11.31 1.28 7.13
C LYS A 45 -10.37 0.27 7.78
N ASP A 46 -10.04 -0.81 7.09
CA ASP A 46 -8.93 -1.68 7.50
C ASP A 46 -7.59 -1.01 7.19
N VAL A 47 -6.66 -1.12 8.14
CA VAL A 47 -5.30 -0.58 7.98
C VAL A 47 -4.31 -1.74 7.90
N PHE A 48 -3.55 -1.75 6.80
CA PHE A 48 -2.46 -2.68 6.58
C PHE A 48 -1.13 -1.93 6.57
N PHE A 49 -0.09 -2.55 7.15
CA PHE A 49 1.26 -1.99 7.14
C PHE A 49 2.31 -3.08 6.88
N GLY A 50 3.33 -2.75 6.10
CA GLY A 50 4.37 -3.69 5.70
C GLY A 50 5.48 -3.03 4.90
N GLN A 51 6.50 -3.80 4.53
CA GLN A 51 7.58 -3.34 3.66
C GLN A 51 7.04 -2.90 2.29
N GLU A 52 7.73 -1.95 1.63
CA GLU A 52 7.29 -1.35 0.35
C GLU A 52 6.98 -2.38 -0.74
N ASP A 53 7.64 -3.55 -0.75
CA ASP A 53 7.45 -4.62 -1.74
C ASP A 53 6.10 -5.36 -1.62
N LEU A 54 5.42 -5.26 -0.47
CA LEU A 54 4.06 -5.77 -0.27
C LEU A 54 2.99 -4.84 -0.88
N PHE A 55 3.40 -3.72 -1.48
CA PHE A 55 2.52 -2.76 -2.10
C PHE A 55 2.91 -2.55 -3.56
N LYS A 56 1.92 -2.30 -4.41
CA LYS A 56 2.13 -1.90 -5.81
C LYS A 56 1.42 -0.59 -6.09
N PRO A 57 2.01 0.35 -6.86
CA PRO A 57 1.26 1.50 -7.34
C PRO A 57 0.03 1.03 -8.10
N GLN A 58 -1.15 1.53 -7.75
CA GLN A 58 -2.31 1.32 -8.59
C GLN A 58 -2.16 2.24 -9.79
N ASN A 59 -1.85 1.69 -10.96
CA ASN A 59 -1.64 2.46 -12.18
C ASN A 59 -2.92 3.26 -12.49
N THR A 60 -2.94 4.54 -12.14
CA THR A 60 -3.85 5.51 -12.75
C THR A 60 -3.23 5.89 -14.08
N SER A 61 -3.34 5.00 -15.07
CA SER A 61 -3.30 5.45 -16.46
C SER A 61 -4.52 6.34 -16.66
N VAL A 62 -4.39 7.61 -16.30
CA VAL A 62 -5.23 8.66 -16.84
C VAL A 62 -4.88 8.64 -18.33
N LYS A 63 -5.70 7.95 -19.13
CA LYS A 63 -5.76 8.22 -20.56
C LYS A 63 -6.31 9.63 -20.69
N SER A 64 -5.43 10.63 -20.57
CA SER A 64 -5.61 11.96 -21.15
C SER A 64 -5.36 11.88 -22.65
#